data_AF-A0A9Q3V365-F1
#
_entry.id   AF-A0A9Q3V365-F1
#
_cell.length_a   1.000
_cell.length_b   1.000
_cell.length_c   1.000
_cell.angle_alpha   90.00
_cell.angle_beta   90.00
_cell.angle_gamma   90.00
#
_symmetry.space_group_name_H-M   'P 1'
#
loop_
_entity.id
_entity.type
_entity.pdbx_description
1 polymer ?
#
loop_
_entity_poly.entity_id
_entity_poly.type
_entity_poly.pdbx_seq_one_letter_code
_entity_poly.pdbx_strand_id
1 'polypeptide(L)'
;MHKIYKHFQFRFNQSFRIFNFNPKVSLPVILVFGALMIIKLPQSFLYSLLYFSIALVFHINRKDIPFLKKIFVKNWRLIVFLESSFIYTIFLMANINYKTEKFGILMFLALITLSFLEPKSKPFPTFQWNFISNHLFEWKSYLRKNTWMFIFTYLILLLSAYNQASLILCGVFLLDYLSHVYENNENKEMLEVYFKKISFKEKIQKNVVFFNALLLPVYIGYLVLNFNESLYLLYYIFFMNCYFLLILTRKYRLYHHHEKANYFSIAVFIEYFVYSMLIIPAFIMIRINTKEAQQNISNYVGN
;
A
#
# COMPACT_ATOMS: atom_id res chain seq x y z
N MET A 1 35.76 15.62 3.11
CA MET A 1 35.12 15.43 4.42
C MET A 1 34.06 16.48 4.72
N HIS A 2 34.36 17.79 4.73
CA HIS A 2 33.38 18.85 5.06
C HIS A 2 32.06 18.81 4.26
N LYS A 3 32.15 18.65 2.93
CA LYS A 3 30.95 18.56 2.06
C LYS A 3 30.08 17.32 2.37
N ILE A 4 30.71 16.20 2.74
CA ILE A 4 30.01 14.95 3.07
C ILE A 4 29.27 15.14 4.41
N TYR A 5 29.93 15.70 5.42
CA TYR A 5 29.31 16.00 6.71
C TYR A 5 28.10 16.93 6.56
N LYS A 6 28.24 18.04 5.83
CA LYS A 6 27.12 18.96 5.56
C LYS A 6 25.95 18.29 4.84
N HIS A 7 26.25 17.36 3.92
CA HIS A 7 25.22 16.58 3.23
C HIS A 7 24.43 15.68 4.19
N PHE A 8 25.11 14.95 5.08
CA PHE A 8 24.43 14.12 6.08
C PHE A 8 23.64 14.95 7.10
N GLN A 9 24.18 16.10 7.53
CA GLN A 9 23.45 17.04 8.38
C GLN A 9 22.17 17.54 7.70
N PHE A 10 22.25 17.89 6.40
CA PHE A 10 21.09 18.27 5.61
C PHE A 10 20.06 17.14 5.51
N ARG A 11 20.49 15.90 5.24
CA ARG A 11 19.61 14.70 5.20
C ARG A 11 18.92 14.44 6.52
N PHE A 12 19.64 14.58 7.63
CA PHE A 12 19.08 14.43 8.97
C PHE A 12 18.00 15.48 9.25
N ASN A 13 18.29 16.75 8.95
CA ASN A 13 17.32 17.85 9.12
C ASN A 13 16.07 17.67 8.24
N GLN A 14 16.23 17.18 7.01
CA GLN A 14 15.10 16.83 6.14
C GLN A 14 14.23 15.73 6.75
N SER A 15 14.86 14.67 7.26
CA SER A 15 14.15 13.55 7.87
C SER A 15 13.38 14.02 9.11
N PHE A 16 14.03 14.77 9.99
CA PHE A 16 13.41 15.36 11.19
C PHE A 16 12.23 16.26 10.83
N ARG A 17 12.36 17.10 9.79
CA ARG A 17 11.26 17.94 9.30
C ARG A 17 10.07 17.10 8.83
N ILE A 18 10.30 16.01 8.11
CA ILE A 18 9.22 15.13 7.65
C ILE A 18 8.51 14.48 8.86
N PHE A 19 9.27 14.00 9.83
CA PHE A 19 8.70 13.37 11.03
C PHE A 19 7.91 14.36 11.91
N ASN A 20 8.36 15.60 12.06
CA ASN A 20 7.67 16.59 12.89
C ASN A 20 6.49 17.27 12.18
N PHE A 21 6.63 17.61 10.89
CA PHE A 21 5.65 18.47 10.22
C PHE A 21 4.64 17.71 9.35
N ASN A 22 4.78 16.38 9.21
CA ASN A 22 3.81 15.58 8.46
C ASN A 22 3.29 14.39 9.30
N PRO A 23 2.34 14.65 10.22
CA PRO A 23 1.77 13.62 11.10
C PRO A 23 1.15 12.44 10.35
N LYS A 24 0.68 12.67 9.11
CA LYS A 24 0.11 11.62 8.24
C LYS A 24 1.13 10.57 7.81
N VAL A 25 2.41 10.95 7.71
CA VAL A 25 3.51 10.05 7.31
C VAL A 25 4.28 9.58 8.54
N SER A 26 4.48 10.46 9.53
CA SER A 26 5.34 10.16 10.68
C SER A 26 4.76 9.07 11.57
N LEU A 27 3.46 9.11 11.87
CA LEU A 27 2.83 8.15 12.78
C LEU A 27 2.83 6.71 12.23
N PRO A 28 2.44 6.45 10.96
CA PRO A 28 2.58 5.12 10.38
C PRO A 28 4.02 4.63 10.32
N VAL A 29 4.97 5.50 9.96
CA VAL A 29 6.39 5.13 9.90
C VAL A 29 6.93 4.77 11.29
N ILE A 30 6.58 5.53 12.34
CA ILE A 30 6.98 5.23 13.72
C ILE A 30 6.40 3.90 14.18
N LEU A 31 5.12 3.61 13.89
CA LEU A 31 4.49 2.34 14.26
C LEU A 31 5.17 1.15 13.57
N VAL A 32 5.40 1.24 12.25
CA VAL A 32 6.09 0.20 11.48
C VAL A 32 7.52 0.01 12.00
N PHE A 33 8.24 1.11 12.22
CA PHE A 33 9.61 1.08 12.74
C PHE A 33 9.68 0.45 14.14
N GLY A 34 8.78 0.84 15.04
CA GLY A 34 8.66 0.25 16.38
C GLY A 34 8.34 -1.24 16.35
N ALA A 35 7.41 -1.67 15.49
CA ALA A 35 7.13 -3.08 15.28
C ALA A 35 8.37 -3.84 14.78
N LEU A 36 9.08 -3.28 13.79
CA LEU A 36 10.30 -3.87 13.24
C LEU A 36 11.44 -3.99 14.26
N MET A 37 11.45 -3.22 15.34
CA MET A 37 12.45 -3.32 16.43
C MET A 37 12.16 -4.47 17.41
N ILE A 38 10.89 -4.81 17.60
CA ILE A 38 10.44 -5.72 18.68
C ILE A 38 10.12 -7.12 18.15
N ILE A 39 9.72 -7.23 16.87
CA ILE A 39 9.37 -8.51 16.26
C ILE A 39 10.54 -9.49 16.37
N LYS A 40 10.22 -10.71 16.82
CA LYS A 40 11.15 -11.83 16.88
C LYS A 40 10.95 -12.75 15.67
N LEU A 41 11.91 -12.74 14.75
CA LEU A 41 12.00 -13.67 13.63
C LEU A 41 12.61 -15.02 14.06
N PRO A 42 12.25 -16.12 13.39
CA PRO A 42 12.68 -17.47 13.78
C PRO A 42 14.18 -17.70 13.58
N GLN A 43 14.79 -17.00 12.63
CA GLN A 43 16.21 -17.12 12.29
C GLN A 43 16.82 -15.73 12.12
N SER A 44 18.07 -15.56 12.54
CA SER A 44 18.76 -14.26 12.57
C SER A 44 18.96 -13.66 11.16
N PHE A 45 19.25 -14.50 10.16
CA PHE A 45 19.46 -14.03 8.78
C PHE A 45 18.24 -13.37 8.15
N LEU A 46 17.04 -13.64 8.67
CA LEU A 46 15.82 -13.01 8.19
C LEU A 46 15.77 -11.52 8.55
N TYR A 47 16.35 -11.10 9.69
CA TYR A 47 16.50 -9.67 9.99
C TYR A 47 17.42 -9.00 8.98
N SER A 48 18.57 -9.62 8.72
CA SER A 48 19.56 -9.15 7.75
C SER A 48 18.94 -8.96 6.36
N LEU A 49 18.10 -9.90 5.92
CA LEU A 49 17.39 -9.82 4.63
C LEU A 49 16.28 -8.78 4.63
N LEU A 50 15.48 -8.73 5.71
CA LEU A 50 14.39 -7.77 5.87
C LEU A 50 14.90 -6.33 5.82
N TYR A 51 15.94 -6.00 6.59
CA TYR A 51 16.48 -4.64 6.62
C TYR A 51 17.26 -4.28 5.36
N PHE A 52 17.89 -5.26 4.71
CA PHE A 52 18.46 -5.05 3.39
C PHE A 52 17.38 -4.69 2.37
N SER A 53 16.21 -5.33 2.43
CA SER A 53 15.09 -5.01 1.54
C SER A 53 14.62 -3.56 1.70
N ILE A 54 14.63 -3.02 2.93
CA ILE A 54 14.29 -1.62 3.20
C ILE A 54 15.32 -0.68 2.56
N ALA A 55 16.62 -0.95 2.73
CA ALA A 55 17.68 -0.18 2.08
C ALA A 55 17.61 -0.28 0.54
N LEU A 56 17.20 -1.43 0.00
CA LEU A 56 16.98 -1.64 -1.43
C LEU A 56 15.79 -0.83 -1.95
N VAL A 57 14.65 -0.83 -1.26
CA VAL A 57 13.49 0.00 -1.61
C VAL A 57 13.85 1.48 -1.59
N PHE A 58 14.62 1.93 -0.59
CA PHE A 58 15.16 3.28 -0.55
C PHE A 58 15.99 3.58 -1.80
N HIS A 59 16.93 2.68 -2.15
CA HIS A 59 17.82 2.83 -3.31
C HIS A 59 17.08 2.92 -4.65
N ILE A 60 16.09 2.04 -4.89
CA ILE A 60 15.33 2.02 -6.15
C ILE A 60 14.52 3.31 -6.33
N ASN A 61 13.99 3.87 -5.24
CA ASN A 61 13.16 5.08 -5.28
C ASN A 61 13.97 6.39 -5.29
N ARG A 62 15.31 6.32 -5.35
CA ARG A 62 16.17 7.51 -5.35
C ARG A 62 16.02 8.32 -6.63
N LYS A 63 15.71 9.60 -6.48
CA LYS A 63 15.63 10.60 -7.57
C LYS A 63 16.78 11.60 -7.54
N ASP A 64 17.64 11.53 -6.53
CA ASP A 64 18.68 12.51 -6.22
C ASP A 64 20.06 12.18 -6.80
N ILE A 65 20.21 11.04 -7.47
CA ILE A 65 21.50 10.62 -8.06
C ILE A 65 22.06 11.65 -9.06
N PRO A 66 21.26 12.29 -9.94
CA PRO A 66 21.76 13.37 -10.79
C PRO A 66 22.35 14.54 -9.99
N PHE A 67 21.75 14.88 -8.84
CA PHE A 67 22.25 15.91 -7.93
C PHE A 67 23.56 15.48 -7.26
N LEU A 68 23.63 14.22 -6.77
CA LEU A 68 24.86 13.69 -6.18
C LEU A 68 26.01 13.65 -7.17
N LYS A 69 25.78 13.28 -8.43
CA LYS A 69 26.79 13.31 -9.49
C LYS A 69 27.34 14.72 -9.73
N LYS A 70 26.50 15.76 -9.61
CA LYS A 70 26.93 17.16 -9.77
C LYS A 70 27.77 17.66 -8.59
N ILE A 71 27.39 17.34 -7.35
CA ILE A 71 28.08 17.85 -6.15
C ILE A 71 29.31 17.01 -5.78
N PHE A 72 29.23 15.69 -5.98
CA PHE A 72 30.22 14.72 -5.54
C PHE A 72 30.75 13.90 -6.73
N VAL A 73 31.27 14.60 -7.75
CA VAL A 73 31.69 14.03 -9.05
C VAL A 73 32.45 12.70 -8.93
N LYS A 74 33.45 12.61 -8.05
CA LYS A 74 34.26 11.39 -7.86
C LYS A 74 33.70 10.41 -6.82
N ASN A 75 32.92 10.89 -5.85
CA ASN A 75 32.57 10.15 -4.63
C ASN A 75 31.07 9.89 -4.46
N TRP A 76 30.23 10.18 -5.45
CA TRP A 76 28.78 10.04 -5.32
C TRP A 76 28.35 8.60 -4.99
N ARG A 77 29.03 7.58 -5.52
CA ARG A 77 28.78 6.16 -5.19
C ARG A 77 29.05 5.85 -3.72
N LEU A 78 30.12 6.41 -3.17
CA LEU A 78 30.45 6.28 -1.75
C LEU A 78 29.36 6.90 -0.88
N ILE A 79 28.75 8.01 -1.30
CA ILE A 79 27.62 8.62 -0.58
C ILE A 79 26.40 7.71 -0.63
N VAL A 80 26.10 7.13 -1.79
CA VAL A 80 25.00 6.16 -1.94
C VAL A 80 25.22 4.97 -1.00
N PHE A 81 26.42 4.39 -1.01
CA PHE A 81 26.79 3.29 -0.11
C PHE A 81 26.64 3.69 1.37
N LEU A 82 27.16 4.85 1.76
CA LEU A 82 27.11 5.30 3.16
C LEU A 82 25.67 5.54 3.62
N GLU A 83 24.82 6.16 2.81
CA GLU A 83 23.40 6.37 3.16
C GLU A 83 22.67 5.03 3.31
N SER A 84 22.83 4.11 2.36
CA SER A 84 22.20 2.79 2.43
C SER A 84 22.74 1.95 3.60
N SER A 85 24.03 2.05 3.89
CA SER A 85 24.68 1.39 5.03
C SER A 85 24.19 1.97 6.35
N PHE A 86 24.01 3.28 6.44
CA PHE A 86 23.50 3.93 7.64
C PHE A 86 22.07 3.48 7.95
N ILE A 87 21.19 3.44 6.94
CA ILE A 87 19.83 2.92 7.06
C ILE A 87 19.87 1.47 7.55
N TYR A 88 20.63 0.61 6.87
CA TYR A 88 20.74 -0.81 7.21
C TYR A 88 21.25 -1.03 8.64
N THR A 89 22.29 -0.29 9.03
CA THR A 89 22.91 -0.40 10.37
C THR A 89 21.96 0.05 11.46
N ILE A 90 21.23 1.16 11.26
CA ILE A 90 20.23 1.63 12.22
C ILE A 90 19.20 0.54 12.51
N PHE A 91 18.67 -0.11 11.48
CA PHE A 91 17.66 -1.16 11.68
C PHE A 91 18.22 -2.40 12.39
N LEU A 92 19.44 -2.83 12.03
CA LEU A 92 20.09 -3.95 12.71
C LEU A 92 20.36 -3.66 14.19
N MET A 93 20.87 -2.45 14.50
CA MET A 93 21.18 -2.06 15.88
C MET A 93 19.93 -1.79 16.71
N ALA A 94 18.86 -1.30 16.08
CA ALA A 94 17.63 -0.96 16.78
C ALA A 94 16.78 -2.20 17.15
N ASN A 95 16.97 -3.34 16.48
CA ASN A 95 16.22 -4.54 16.79
C ASN A 95 16.82 -5.28 18.00
N ILE A 96 16.00 -5.46 19.04
CA ILE A 96 16.43 -6.03 20.33
C ILE A 96 16.76 -7.53 20.21
N ASN A 97 16.19 -8.21 19.22
CA ASN A 97 16.34 -9.66 19.01
C ASN A 97 17.47 -10.02 18.03
N TYR A 98 18.06 -9.05 17.33
CA TYR A 98 19.10 -9.33 16.34
C TYR A 98 20.43 -9.68 17.01
N LYS A 99 21.08 -10.72 16.47
CA LYS A 99 22.43 -11.12 16.85
C LYS A 99 23.35 -11.03 15.64
N THR A 100 24.53 -10.46 15.83
CA THR A 100 25.51 -10.29 14.77
C THR A 100 25.90 -11.64 14.16
N GLU A 101 25.81 -11.73 12.84
CA GLU A 101 26.09 -12.95 12.09
C GLU A 101 26.84 -12.65 10.78
N LYS A 102 27.44 -13.68 10.19
CA LYS A 102 28.20 -13.57 8.92
C LYS A 102 27.32 -13.10 7.75
N PHE A 103 26.05 -13.47 7.75
CA PHE A 103 25.11 -13.10 6.70
C PHE A 103 24.79 -11.59 6.68
N GLY A 104 24.71 -10.96 7.85
CA GLY A 104 24.56 -9.49 7.95
C GLY A 104 25.75 -8.74 7.36
N ILE A 105 26.97 -9.27 7.53
CA ILE A 105 28.18 -8.71 6.88
C ILE A 105 28.12 -8.86 5.36
N LEU A 106 27.64 -10.01 4.87
CA LEU A 106 27.46 -10.25 3.43
C LEU A 106 26.48 -9.24 2.79
N MET A 107 25.47 -8.79 3.52
CA MET A 107 24.55 -7.75 3.04
C MET A 107 25.24 -6.39 2.84
N PHE A 108 26.29 -6.05 3.61
CA PHE A 108 27.08 -4.85 3.31
C PHE A 108 27.82 -4.97 1.98
N LEU A 109 28.30 -6.16 1.60
CA LEU A 109 28.86 -6.37 0.26
C LEU A 109 27.80 -6.17 -0.81
N ALA A 110 26.57 -6.65 -0.59
CA ALA A 110 25.45 -6.39 -1.49
C ALA A 110 25.12 -4.89 -1.61
N LEU A 111 25.19 -4.11 -0.50
CA LEU A 111 25.01 -2.66 -0.53
C LEU A 111 26.09 -1.95 -1.37
N ILE A 112 27.33 -2.45 -1.36
CA ILE A 112 28.38 -1.94 -2.25
C ILE A 112 27.93 -2.12 -3.71
N THR A 113 27.43 -3.30 -4.08
CA THR A 113 26.95 -3.53 -5.46
C THR A 113 25.80 -2.61 -5.86
N LEU A 114 24.87 -2.30 -4.93
CA LEU A 114 23.79 -1.36 -5.17
C LEU A 114 24.30 0.05 -5.52
N SER A 115 25.43 0.48 -4.95
CA SER A 115 26.00 1.80 -5.25
C SER A 115 26.46 1.97 -6.70
N PHE A 116 26.67 0.86 -7.42
CA PHE A 116 27.00 0.85 -8.86
C PHE A 116 25.76 0.72 -9.75
N LEU A 117 24.63 0.29 -9.19
CA LEU A 117 23.37 0.15 -9.93
C LEU A 117 22.62 1.47 -9.91
N GLU A 118 22.56 2.13 -11.07
CA GLU A 118 21.75 3.33 -11.22
C GLU A 118 20.27 2.93 -11.35
N PRO A 119 19.38 3.44 -10.48
CA PRO A 119 17.95 3.26 -10.65
C PRO A 119 17.55 3.87 -11.99
N LYS A 120 16.79 3.09 -12.76
CA LYS A 120 16.38 3.47 -14.11
C LYS A 120 15.54 4.75 -14.03
N SER A 121 15.88 5.73 -14.88
CA SER A 121 15.11 6.98 -15.02
C SER A 121 13.77 6.76 -15.73
N LYS A 122 13.65 5.68 -16.50
CA LYS A 122 12.41 5.30 -17.16
C LYS A 122 11.50 4.55 -16.19
N PRO A 123 10.21 4.90 -16.10
CA PRO A 123 9.26 4.13 -15.31
C PRO A 123 9.29 2.67 -15.77
N PHE A 124 9.14 1.75 -14.82
CA PHE A 124 8.95 0.35 -15.18
C PHE A 124 7.77 0.21 -16.16
N PRO A 125 7.85 -0.74 -17.11
CA PRO A 125 6.76 -0.93 -18.07
C PRO A 125 5.46 -1.18 -17.31
N THR A 126 4.42 -0.43 -17.63
CA THR A 126 3.09 -0.59 -17.05
C THR A 126 2.30 -1.58 -17.90
N PHE A 127 1.52 -2.45 -17.26
CA PHE A 127 0.62 -3.31 -17.99
C PHE A 127 -0.66 -2.53 -18.32
N GLN A 128 -1.26 -2.82 -19.47
CA GLN A 128 -2.49 -2.14 -19.90
C GLN A 128 -3.75 -2.67 -19.19
N TRP A 129 -3.68 -3.88 -18.60
CA TRP A 129 -4.80 -4.53 -17.90
C TRP A 129 -6.07 -4.64 -18.76
N ASN A 130 -5.92 -5.00 -20.04
CA ASN A 130 -7.00 -5.00 -21.03
C ASN A 130 -8.14 -5.98 -20.71
N PHE A 131 -7.87 -7.02 -19.92
CA PHE A 131 -8.90 -7.97 -19.46
C PHE A 131 -9.90 -7.34 -18.46
N ILE A 132 -9.53 -6.24 -17.79
CA ILE A 132 -10.43 -5.55 -16.85
C ILE A 132 -11.44 -4.73 -17.66
N SER A 133 -12.72 -5.02 -17.42
CA SER A 133 -13.83 -4.30 -18.05
C SER A 133 -13.74 -2.80 -17.78
N ASN A 134 -14.12 -2.01 -18.79
CA ASN A 134 -14.21 -0.56 -18.65
C ASN A 134 -15.26 -0.12 -17.62
N HIS A 135 -16.16 -1.01 -17.18
CA HIS A 135 -17.08 -0.73 -16.08
C HIS A 135 -16.38 -0.63 -14.70
N LEU A 136 -15.18 -1.21 -14.60
CA LEU A 136 -14.31 -1.19 -13.42
C LEU A 136 -13.15 -0.22 -13.64
N PHE A 137 -13.45 0.95 -14.19
CA PHE A 137 -12.44 1.89 -14.61
C PHE A 137 -11.57 2.42 -13.44
N GLU A 138 -12.08 2.42 -12.21
CA GLU A 138 -11.32 2.75 -10.99
C GLU A 138 -10.16 1.78 -10.81
N TRP A 139 -10.47 0.48 -10.81
CA TRP A 139 -9.49 -0.61 -10.76
C TRP A 139 -8.52 -0.52 -11.93
N LYS A 140 -9.03 -0.42 -13.16
CA LYS A 140 -8.19 -0.37 -14.37
C LYS A 140 -7.22 0.82 -14.35
N SER A 141 -7.72 2.00 -13.97
CA SER A 141 -6.90 3.22 -13.91
C SER A 141 -5.85 3.15 -12.82
N TYR A 142 -6.19 2.62 -11.65
CA TYR A 142 -5.27 2.48 -10.53
C TYR A 142 -4.18 1.44 -10.81
N LEU A 143 -4.56 0.26 -11.30
CA LEU A 143 -3.64 -0.83 -11.62
C LEU A 143 -2.66 -0.46 -12.74
N ARG A 144 -3.09 0.32 -13.74
CA ARG A 144 -2.19 0.83 -14.78
C ARG A 144 -1.11 1.77 -14.21
N LYS A 145 -1.45 2.60 -13.22
CA LYS A 145 -0.49 3.50 -12.57
C LYS A 145 0.44 2.77 -11.60
N ASN A 146 -0.07 1.75 -10.90
CA ASN A 146 0.60 1.10 -9.78
C ASN A 146 0.85 -0.41 -10.01
N THR A 147 1.10 -0.82 -11.27
CA THR A 147 1.13 -2.24 -11.65
C THR A 147 2.09 -3.08 -10.79
N TRP A 148 3.33 -2.64 -10.63
CA TRP A 148 4.33 -3.41 -9.91
C TRP A 148 4.05 -3.51 -8.42
N MET A 149 3.58 -2.42 -7.81
CA MET A 149 3.09 -2.42 -6.44
C MET A 149 1.95 -3.42 -6.28
N PHE A 150 0.97 -3.42 -7.20
CA PHE A 150 -0.12 -4.38 -7.17
C PHE A 150 0.36 -5.82 -7.26
N ILE A 151 1.21 -6.16 -8.23
CA ILE A 151 1.73 -7.53 -8.41
C ILE A 151 2.45 -7.98 -7.14
N PHE A 152 3.30 -7.14 -6.58
CA PHE A 152 4.04 -7.46 -5.37
C PHE A 152 3.11 -7.64 -4.16
N THR A 153 2.18 -6.72 -3.93
CA THR A 153 1.17 -6.82 -2.86
C THR A 153 0.30 -8.06 -3.04
N TYR A 154 -0.07 -8.41 -4.28
CA TYR A 154 -0.87 -9.59 -4.57
C TYR A 154 -0.11 -10.89 -4.30
N LEU A 155 1.18 -10.97 -4.66
CA LEU A 155 2.04 -12.11 -4.32
C LEU A 155 2.17 -12.29 -2.80
N ILE A 156 2.38 -11.19 -2.06
CA ILE A 156 2.42 -11.25 -0.59
C ILE A 156 1.09 -11.76 -0.03
N LEU A 157 -0.03 -11.29 -0.58
CA LEU A 157 -1.36 -11.72 -0.16
C LEU A 157 -1.62 -13.21 -0.46
N LEU A 158 -1.11 -13.75 -1.58
CA LEU A 158 -1.20 -15.18 -1.86
C LEU A 158 -0.39 -16.00 -0.84
N LEU A 159 0.84 -15.56 -0.54
CA LEU A 159 1.70 -16.23 0.43
C LEU A 159 1.15 -16.15 1.86
N SER A 160 0.41 -15.10 2.18
CA SER A 160 -0.17 -14.90 3.51
C SER A 160 -1.26 -15.92 3.86
N ALA A 161 -1.81 -16.60 2.85
CA ALA A 161 -2.76 -17.70 3.02
C ALA A 161 -2.18 -18.91 3.80
N TYR A 162 -0.87 -18.96 4.01
CA TYR A 162 -0.22 -20.01 4.79
C TYR A 162 -0.64 -20.02 6.27
N ASN A 163 -0.86 -18.85 6.88
CA ASN A 163 -1.18 -18.75 8.31
C ASN A 163 -2.27 -17.71 8.56
N GLN A 164 -3.16 -17.97 9.52
CA GLN A 164 -4.25 -17.07 9.90
C GLN A 164 -3.79 -15.64 10.25
N ALA A 165 -2.75 -15.51 11.07
CA ALA A 165 -2.25 -14.22 11.52
C ALA A 165 -1.65 -13.41 10.35
N SER A 166 -0.94 -14.08 9.43
CA SER A 166 -0.41 -13.42 8.24
C SER A 166 -1.51 -12.98 7.29
N LEU A 167 -2.57 -13.78 7.13
CA LEU A 167 -3.72 -13.45 6.30
C LEU A 167 -4.42 -12.19 6.82
N ILE A 168 -4.68 -12.11 8.13
CA ILE A 168 -5.30 -10.94 8.77
C ILE A 168 -4.43 -9.70 8.54
N LEU A 169 -3.14 -9.79 8.85
CA LEU A 169 -2.22 -8.66 8.73
C LEU A 169 -2.09 -8.17 7.28
N CYS A 170 -1.98 -9.07 6.31
CA CYS A 170 -1.96 -8.71 4.89
C CYS A 170 -3.32 -8.18 4.42
N GLY A 171 -4.42 -8.68 4.98
CA GLY A 171 -5.77 -8.16 4.77
C GLY A 171 -5.88 -6.69 5.16
N VAL A 172 -5.36 -6.30 6.33
CA VAL A 172 -5.32 -4.90 6.79
C VAL A 172 -4.58 -4.00 5.79
N PHE A 173 -3.41 -4.43 5.28
CA PHE A 173 -2.69 -3.68 4.25
C PHE A 173 -3.45 -3.59 2.93
N LEU A 174 -4.18 -4.66 2.55
CA LEU A 174 -5.05 -4.63 1.38
C LEU A 174 -6.19 -3.62 1.56
N LEU A 175 -6.75 -3.48 2.76
CA LEU A 175 -7.79 -2.48 3.03
C LEU A 175 -7.31 -1.05 2.76
N ASP A 176 -6.09 -0.72 3.19
CA ASP A 176 -5.48 0.58 2.93
C ASP A 176 -5.26 0.79 1.42
N TYR A 177 -4.75 -0.24 0.73
CA TYR A 177 -4.60 -0.23 -0.73
C TYR A 177 -5.94 0.00 -1.47
N LEU A 178 -7.03 -0.63 -1.02
CA LEU A 178 -8.36 -0.45 -1.59
C LEU A 178 -8.87 0.99 -1.45
N SER A 179 -8.54 1.66 -0.36
CA SER A 179 -8.96 3.06 -0.15
C SER A 179 -8.43 3.98 -1.25
N HIS A 180 -7.20 3.75 -1.71
CA HIS A 180 -6.57 4.51 -2.79
C HIS A 180 -7.15 4.21 -4.18
N VAL A 181 -7.71 3.02 -4.41
CA VAL A 181 -8.39 2.68 -5.67
C VAL A 181 -9.59 3.61 -5.91
N TYR A 182 -10.30 3.98 -4.84
CA TYR A 182 -11.53 4.77 -4.89
C TYR A 182 -11.34 6.23 -4.45
N GLU A 183 -10.11 6.70 -4.28
CA GLU A 183 -9.82 8.04 -3.78
C GLU A 183 -10.12 9.14 -4.81
N ASN A 184 -9.82 8.92 -6.09
CA ASN A 184 -9.97 9.93 -7.14
C ASN A 184 -11.42 9.99 -7.64
N ASN A 185 -11.94 11.20 -7.79
CA ASN A 185 -13.23 11.47 -8.41
C ASN A 185 -13.09 11.60 -9.93
N GLU A 186 -14.11 11.18 -10.65
CA GLU A 186 -14.23 11.38 -12.09
C GLU A 186 -14.73 12.79 -12.42
N ASN A 187 -14.55 13.22 -13.67
CA ASN A 187 -15.19 14.44 -14.15
C ASN A 187 -16.71 14.23 -14.28
N LYS A 188 -17.49 15.30 -14.14
CA LYS A 188 -18.97 15.28 -14.25
C LYS A 188 -19.47 14.54 -15.49
N GLU A 189 -18.92 14.85 -16.67
CA GLU A 189 -19.31 14.24 -17.95
C GLU A 189 -19.11 12.72 -17.96
N MET A 190 -18.00 12.25 -17.39
CA MET A 190 -17.71 10.82 -17.30
C MET A 190 -18.70 10.12 -16.37
N LEU A 191 -18.99 10.73 -15.22
CA LEU A 191 -19.96 10.19 -14.26
C LEU A 191 -21.36 10.12 -14.87
N GLU A 192 -21.78 11.17 -15.57
CA GLU A 192 -23.08 11.23 -16.25
C GLU A 192 -23.21 10.16 -17.33
N VAL A 193 -22.28 10.09 -18.28
CA VAL A 193 -22.29 9.09 -19.36
C VAL A 193 -22.26 7.66 -18.82
N TYR A 194 -21.56 7.45 -17.71
CA TYR A 194 -21.46 6.16 -17.06
C TYR A 194 -22.80 5.72 -16.46
N PHE A 195 -23.41 6.55 -15.61
CA PHE A 195 -24.64 6.19 -14.90
C PHE A 195 -25.92 6.33 -15.74
N LYS A 196 -25.86 6.98 -16.91
CA LYS A 196 -26.91 6.83 -17.95
C LYS A 196 -27.04 5.40 -18.46
N LYS A 197 -25.94 4.63 -18.45
CA LYS A 197 -25.90 3.26 -19.01
C LYS A 197 -26.05 2.17 -17.95
N ILE A 198 -25.67 2.45 -16.71
CA ILE A 198 -25.53 1.45 -15.65
C ILE A 198 -26.11 2.00 -14.35
N SER A 199 -26.92 1.18 -13.68
CA SER A 199 -27.43 1.53 -12.36
C SER A 199 -26.34 1.44 -11.28
N PHE A 200 -26.47 2.21 -10.20
CA PHE A 200 -25.55 2.11 -9.07
C PHE A 200 -25.51 0.71 -8.44
N LYS A 201 -26.65 0.00 -8.42
CA LYS A 201 -26.72 -1.39 -7.94
C LYS A 201 -25.87 -2.32 -8.81
N GLU A 202 -25.95 -2.17 -10.11
CA GLU A 202 -25.15 -2.95 -11.06
C GLU A 202 -23.66 -2.60 -10.95
N LYS A 203 -23.30 -1.33 -10.73
CA LYS A 203 -21.92 -0.91 -10.41
C LYS A 203 -21.39 -1.65 -9.18
N ILE A 204 -22.16 -1.69 -8.09
CA ILE A 204 -21.80 -2.42 -6.87
C ILE A 204 -21.58 -3.90 -7.17
N GLN A 205 -22.53 -4.56 -7.83
CA GLN A 205 -22.43 -5.98 -8.15
C GLN A 205 -21.18 -6.31 -8.97
N LYS A 206 -20.92 -5.57 -10.05
CA LYS A 206 -19.72 -5.78 -10.89
C LYS A 206 -18.43 -5.61 -10.09
N ASN A 207 -18.37 -4.61 -9.20
CA ASN A 207 -17.19 -4.37 -8.35
C ASN A 207 -16.99 -5.47 -7.30
N VAL A 208 -18.06 -5.91 -6.64
CA VAL A 208 -18.00 -6.99 -5.63
C VAL A 208 -17.60 -8.31 -6.28
N VAL A 209 -18.14 -8.65 -7.45
CA VAL A 209 -17.76 -9.87 -8.19
C VAL A 209 -16.27 -9.82 -8.55
N PHE A 210 -15.79 -8.69 -9.08
CA PHE A 210 -14.37 -8.54 -9.41
C PHE A 210 -13.47 -8.64 -8.18
N PHE A 211 -13.85 -8.00 -7.08
CA PHE A 211 -13.10 -8.02 -5.83
C PHE A 211 -12.98 -9.45 -5.25
N ASN A 212 -14.08 -10.19 -5.23
CA ASN A 212 -14.05 -11.59 -4.76
C ASN A 212 -13.31 -12.50 -5.75
N ALA A 213 -13.43 -12.29 -7.05
CA ALA A 213 -12.66 -13.03 -8.05
C ALA A 213 -11.15 -12.83 -7.88
N LEU A 214 -10.72 -11.62 -7.53
CA LEU A 214 -9.32 -11.29 -7.24
C LEU A 214 -8.81 -12.03 -5.99
N LEU A 215 -9.64 -12.12 -4.94
CA LEU A 215 -9.30 -12.79 -3.69
C LEU A 215 -9.51 -14.31 -3.71
N LEU A 216 -10.22 -14.84 -4.70
CA LEU A 216 -10.56 -16.25 -4.79
C LEU A 216 -9.33 -17.18 -4.70
N PRO A 217 -8.19 -16.92 -5.38
CA PRO A 217 -7.01 -17.77 -5.23
C PRO A 217 -6.43 -17.76 -3.81
N VAL A 218 -6.55 -16.64 -3.08
CA VAL A 218 -6.14 -16.52 -1.67
C VAL A 218 -7.06 -17.38 -0.79
N TYR A 219 -8.37 -17.33 -1.04
CA TYR A 219 -9.37 -18.12 -0.31
C TYR A 219 -9.16 -19.62 -0.52
N ILE A 220 -8.97 -20.04 -1.77
CA ILE A 220 -8.68 -21.45 -2.11
C ILE A 220 -7.37 -21.88 -1.47
N GLY A 221 -6.31 -21.07 -1.59
CA GLY A 221 -5.01 -21.35 -0.97
C GLY A 221 -5.12 -21.54 0.54
N TYR A 222 -5.88 -20.68 1.22
CA TYR A 222 -6.10 -20.80 2.67
C TYR A 222 -6.88 -22.07 3.02
N LEU A 223 -7.94 -22.42 2.28
CA LEU A 223 -8.71 -23.66 2.53
C LEU A 223 -7.88 -24.91 2.34
N VAL A 224 -7.01 -24.95 1.32
CA VAL A 224 -6.15 -26.09 1.04
C VAL A 224 -5.13 -26.29 2.17
N LEU A 225 -4.58 -25.20 2.71
CA LEU A 225 -3.54 -25.25 3.75
C LEU A 225 -4.10 -25.35 5.17
N ASN A 226 -5.29 -24.78 5.42
CA ASN A 226 -5.89 -24.61 6.75
C ASN A 226 -7.36 -25.08 6.74
N PHE A 227 -7.62 -26.28 6.24
CA PHE A 227 -8.98 -26.82 6.05
C PHE A 227 -9.86 -26.78 7.31
N ASN A 228 -9.26 -27.08 8.46
CA ASN A 228 -9.94 -27.09 9.76
C ASN A 228 -10.38 -25.70 10.24
N GLU A 229 -9.84 -24.63 9.65
CA GLU A 229 -10.12 -23.23 10.00
C GLU A 229 -11.08 -22.55 9.01
N SER A 230 -11.84 -23.31 8.24
CA SER A 230 -12.77 -22.79 7.22
C SER A 230 -13.78 -21.75 7.75
N LEU A 231 -14.19 -21.83 9.01
CA LEU A 231 -15.04 -20.82 9.65
C LEU A 231 -14.36 -19.45 9.74
N TYR A 232 -13.06 -19.39 10.03
CA TYR A 232 -12.30 -18.14 10.04
C TYR A 232 -12.26 -17.49 8.66
N LEU A 233 -12.13 -18.29 7.61
CA LEU A 233 -12.17 -17.78 6.25
C LEU A 233 -13.52 -17.13 5.93
N LEU A 234 -14.63 -17.70 6.38
CA LEU A 234 -15.95 -17.07 6.20
C LEU A 234 -16.00 -15.70 6.87
N TYR A 235 -15.57 -15.58 8.13
CA TYR A 235 -15.48 -14.29 8.81
C TYR A 235 -14.60 -13.30 8.04
N TYR A 236 -13.45 -13.75 7.54
CA TYR A 236 -12.55 -12.92 6.73
C TYR A 236 -13.21 -12.44 5.44
N ILE A 237 -13.90 -13.32 4.71
CA ILE A 237 -14.63 -12.96 3.48
C ILE A 237 -15.70 -11.90 3.78
N PHE A 238 -16.50 -12.09 4.83
CA PHE A 238 -17.52 -11.13 5.23
C PHE A 238 -16.90 -9.78 5.60
N PHE A 239 -15.88 -9.79 6.44
CA PHE A 239 -15.16 -8.59 6.86
C PHE A 239 -14.62 -7.79 5.66
N MET A 240 -13.92 -8.46 4.74
CA MET A 240 -13.34 -7.83 3.55
C MET A 240 -14.43 -7.23 2.64
N ASN A 241 -15.55 -7.94 2.45
CA ASN A 241 -16.66 -7.45 1.64
C ASN A 241 -17.39 -6.27 2.28
N CYS A 242 -17.64 -6.29 3.59
CA CYS A 242 -18.22 -5.16 4.32
C CYS A 242 -17.35 -3.90 4.17
N TYR A 243 -16.04 -4.03 4.38
CA TYR A 243 -15.12 -2.90 4.27
C TYR A 243 -15.06 -2.34 2.84
N PHE A 244 -14.97 -3.24 1.84
CA PHE A 244 -14.96 -2.86 0.43
C PHE A 244 -16.24 -2.10 0.03
N LEU A 245 -17.41 -2.58 0.48
CA LEU A 245 -18.69 -1.93 0.22
C LEU A 245 -18.78 -0.56 0.90
N LEU A 246 -18.25 -0.40 2.11
CA LEU A 246 -18.19 0.90 2.79
C LEU A 246 -17.36 1.91 1.99
N ILE A 247 -16.18 1.53 1.49
CA ILE A 247 -15.35 2.40 0.64
C ILE A 247 -16.10 2.78 -0.64
N LEU A 248 -16.61 1.78 -1.35
CA LEU A 248 -17.25 1.98 -2.64
C LEU A 248 -18.46 2.92 -2.52
N THR A 249 -19.31 2.70 -1.52
CA THR A 249 -20.50 3.53 -1.31
C THR A 249 -20.17 4.92 -0.79
N ARG A 250 -19.15 5.06 0.07
CA ARG A 250 -18.65 6.37 0.52
C ARG A 250 -18.18 7.23 -0.64
N LYS A 251 -17.46 6.66 -1.61
CA LYS A 251 -16.96 7.41 -2.77
C LYS A 251 -18.10 8.19 -3.46
N TYR A 252 -19.18 7.49 -3.79
CA TYR A 252 -20.29 8.08 -4.53
C TYR A 252 -21.22 8.92 -3.66
N ARG A 253 -21.32 8.63 -2.36
CA ARG A 253 -21.97 9.52 -1.39
C ARG A 253 -21.30 10.90 -1.33
N LEU A 254 -19.96 10.93 -1.24
CA LEU A 254 -19.18 12.16 -1.12
C LEU A 254 -18.72 12.73 -2.48
N TYR A 255 -19.21 12.18 -3.60
CA TYR A 255 -18.76 12.62 -4.91
C TYR A 255 -19.13 14.08 -5.15
N HIS A 256 -18.14 14.88 -5.54
CA HIS A 256 -18.33 16.25 -5.97
C HIS A 256 -17.38 16.59 -7.13
N HIS A 257 -17.92 17.06 -8.24
CA HIS A 257 -17.16 17.24 -9.49
C HIS A 257 -16.05 18.33 -9.44
N HIS A 258 -16.11 19.25 -8.48
CA HIS A 258 -15.03 20.23 -8.24
C HIS A 258 -13.89 19.66 -7.39
N GLU A 259 -14.11 18.56 -6.67
CA GLU A 259 -13.11 17.93 -5.82
C GLU A 259 -12.41 16.82 -6.60
N LYS A 260 -11.09 16.93 -6.77
CA LYS A 260 -10.31 15.93 -7.51
C LYS A 260 -10.20 14.59 -6.79
N ALA A 261 -10.23 14.60 -5.45
CA ALA A 261 -10.02 13.43 -4.63
C ALA A 261 -10.72 13.54 -3.28
N ASN A 262 -11.32 12.45 -2.85
CA ASN A 262 -11.98 12.30 -1.56
C ASN A 262 -11.03 11.61 -0.58
N TYR A 263 -10.18 12.40 0.08
CA TYR A 263 -9.15 11.87 0.97
C TYR A 263 -9.72 10.88 1.99
N PHE A 264 -9.03 9.74 2.12
CA PHE A 264 -9.32 8.72 3.09
C PHE A 264 -8.41 8.94 4.31
N SER A 265 -8.95 9.52 5.37
CA SER A 265 -8.17 9.78 6.58
C SER A 265 -8.04 8.53 7.44
N ILE A 266 -7.06 8.51 8.35
CA ILE A 266 -6.87 7.39 9.28
C ILE A 266 -8.08 7.19 10.21
N ALA A 267 -8.82 8.26 10.51
CA ALA A 267 -10.05 8.19 11.29
C ALA A 267 -11.14 7.40 10.54
N VAL A 268 -11.32 7.68 9.24
CA VAL A 268 -12.27 6.93 8.39
C VAL A 268 -11.82 5.48 8.22
N PHE A 269 -10.52 5.24 8.10
CA PHE A 269 -9.96 3.89 8.06
C PHE A 269 -10.36 3.09 9.31
N ILE A 270 -10.11 3.66 10.51
CA ILE A 270 -10.43 3.02 11.79
C ILE A 270 -11.95 2.83 11.95
N GLU A 271 -12.74 3.84 11.61
CA GLU A 271 -14.20 3.77 11.65
C GLU A 271 -14.72 2.59 10.82
N TYR A 272 -14.28 2.48 9.56
CA TYR A 272 -14.74 1.43 8.66
C TYR A 272 -14.20 0.05 9.04
N PHE A 273 -13.01 0.01 9.64
CA PHE A 273 -12.43 -1.21 10.18
C PHE A 273 -13.30 -1.75 11.32
N VAL A 274 -13.66 -0.89 12.28
CA VAL A 274 -14.54 -1.25 13.40
C VAL A 274 -15.93 -1.63 12.92
N TYR A 275 -16.51 -0.88 11.98
CA TYR A 275 -17.82 -1.23 11.41
C TYR A 275 -17.81 -2.59 10.74
N SER A 276 -16.75 -2.91 10.00
CA SER A 276 -16.61 -4.19 9.31
C SER A 276 -16.40 -5.35 10.27
N MET A 277 -15.74 -5.12 11.42
CA MET A 277 -15.62 -6.12 12.49
C MET A 277 -16.96 -6.43 13.16
N LEU A 278 -17.78 -5.40 13.43
CA LEU A 278 -19.06 -5.55 14.11
C LEU A 278 -20.20 -6.02 13.20
N ILE A 279 -20.00 -6.00 11.87
CA ILE A 279 -20.90 -6.46 10.80
C ILE A 279 -22.24 -5.71 10.73
N ILE A 280 -23.04 -5.71 11.80
CA ILE A 280 -24.34 -5.01 11.88
C ILE A 280 -24.19 -3.51 11.61
N PRO A 281 -23.26 -2.77 12.25
CA PRO A 281 -23.04 -1.36 11.93
C PRO A 281 -22.62 -1.14 10.47
N ALA A 282 -21.80 -2.02 9.90
CA ALA A 282 -21.44 -1.94 8.50
C ALA A 282 -22.67 -2.06 7.58
N PHE A 283 -23.58 -3.00 7.81
CA PHE A 283 -24.79 -3.13 6.99
C PHE A 283 -25.68 -1.89 7.07
N ILE A 284 -25.88 -1.33 8.27
CA ILE A 284 -26.66 -0.09 8.46
C ILE A 284 -26.02 1.04 7.66
N MET A 285 -24.70 1.21 7.80
CA MET A 285 -23.98 2.30 7.14
C MET A 285 -23.92 2.13 5.62
N ILE A 286 -23.72 0.91 5.11
CA ILE A 286 -23.80 0.60 3.68
C ILE A 286 -25.20 0.96 3.15
N ARG A 287 -26.26 0.63 3.87
CA ARG A 287 -27.64 0.94 3.45
C ARG A 287 -27.88 2.46 3.40
N ILE A 288 -27.37 3.22 4.36
CA ILE A 288 -27.47 4.69 4.36
C ILE A 288 -26.67 5.26 3.17
N ASN A 289 -25.39 4.88 3.06
CA ASN A 289 -24.51 5.36 2.00
C ASN A 289 -25.04 5.03 0.60
N THR A 290 -25.65 3.86 0.40
CA THR A 290 -26.21 3.49 -0.90
C THR A 290 -27.38 4.39 -1.31
N LYS A 291 -28.28 4.73 -0.38
CA LYS A 291 -29.38 5.66 -0.64
C LYS A 291 -28.87 7.05 -0.98
N GLU A 292 -27.96 7.57 -0.17
CA GLU A 292 -27.37 8.91 -0.37
C GLU A 292 -26.54 8.99 -1.66
N ALA A 293 -25.78 7.94 -1.98
CA ALA A 293 -25.04 7.85 -3.24
C ALA A 293 -25.98 7.85 -4.45
N GLN A 294 -27.11 7.14 -4.39
CA GLN A 294 -28.11 7.16 -5.47
C GLN A 294 -28.70 8.57 -5.66
N GLN A 295 -29.07 9.24 -4.58
CA GLN A 295 -29.56 10.62 -4.61
C GLN A 295 -28.51 11.58 -5.17
N ASN A 296 -27.25 11.44 -4.74
CA ASN A 296 -26.17 12.28 -5.24
C ASN A 296 -25.94 12.05 -6.74
N ILE A 297 -25.90 10.80 -7.20
CA ILE A 297 -25.76 10.46 -8.63
C ILE A 297 -26.91 11.06 -9.45
N SER A 298 -28.17 11.00 -8.97
CA SER A 298 -29.31 11.59 -9.69
C SER A 298 -29.24 13.11 -9.83
N ASN A 299 -28.49 13.81 -8.96
CA ASN A 299 -28.28 15.25 -9.13
C ASN A 299 -27.37 15.58 -10.33
N TYR A 300 -26.55 14.62 -10.78
CA TYR A 300 -25.62 14.80 -11.90
C TYR A 300 -26.09 14.14 -13.19
N VAL A 301 -26.78 13.01 -13.08
CA VAL A 301 -27.39 12.30 -14.20
C VAL A 301 -28.77 12.93 -14.38
N GLY A 302 -28.85 14.02 -15.15
CA GLY A 302 -30.12 14.63 -15.51
C GLY A 302 -31.07 13.57 -16.08
N ASN A 303 -32.37 13.70 -15.76
CA ASN A 303 -33.42 12.82 -16.28
C ASN A 303 -33.37 12.68 -17.80
#